data_AF-A0A969P598-F1
#
_entry.id   AF-A0A969P598-F1
#
_cell.length_a   1.000
_cell.length_b   1.000
_cell.length_c   1.000
_cell.angle_alpha   90.00
_cell.angle_beta   90.00
_cell.angle_gamma   90.00
#
_symmetry.space_group_name_H-M   'P 1'
#
loop_
_entity.id
_entity.type
_entity.pdbx_description
1 polymer ?
#
loop_
_entity_poly.entity_id
_entity_poly.type
_entity_poly.pdbx_seq_one_letter_code
_entity_poly.pdbx_strand_id
1 'polypeptide(L)'
;MVSKWVRAGISGAIAFLIANIVSNILFFQLGRGILFEHEQQSDKLIAVLFEMEPLPLMFTNGVLYLSLAAGIGVIHGLVFALIEPVLPQHTLSRGLAFAAIVWALMALYFEFHAPFNMFGEPVILVLVELVFWAVVLATEGIILSFGYGASRSERYQHA
;
A
#
# COMPACT_ATOMS: atom_id res chain seq x y z
N MET A 1 -23.90 13.35 -11.70
CA MET A 1 -22.55 13.47 -11.12
C MET A 1 -22.37 12.32 -10.14
N VAL A 2 -21.28 11.54 -10.24
CA VAL A 2 -20.99 10.45 -9.30
C VAL A 2 -20.55 11.06 -7.97
N SER A 3 -21.17 10.65 -6.87
CA SER A 3 -20.84 11.14 -5.52
C SER A 3 -19.34 11.04 -5.22
N LYS A 4 -18.78 12.06 -4.54
CA LYS A 4 -17.36 12.06 -4.13
C LYS A 4 -16.96 10.81 -3.35
N TRP A 5 -17.87 10.26 -2.55
CA TRP A 5 -17.65 9.06 -1.76
C TRP A 5 -17.56 7.80 -2.62
N VAL A 6 -18.42 7.71 -3.65
CA VAL A 6 -18.39 6.61 -4.62
C VAL A 6 -17.11 6.67 -5.44
N ARG A 7 -16.72 7.86 -5.91
CA ARG A 7 -15.43 8.08 -6.57
C ARG A 7 -14.26 7.67 -5.69
N ALA A 8 -14.25 8.07 -4.42
CA ALA A 8 -13.19 7.69 -3.49
C ALA A 8 -13.12 6.18 -3.29
N GLY A 9 -14.25 5.53 -3.02
CA GLY A 9 -14.30 4.08 -2.82
C GLY A 9 -13.80 3.31 -4.04
N ILE A 10 -14.31 3.62 -5.24
CA ILE A 10 -13.88 2.96 -6.48
C ILE A 10 -12.39 3.23 -6.76
N SER A 11 -11.95 4.47 -6.60
CA SER A 11 -10.56 4.85 -6.89
C SER A 11 -9.58 4.25 -5.90
N GLY A 12 -9.96 4.18 -4.63
CA GLY A 12 -9.19 3.50 -3.60
C GLY A 12 -9.07 2.00 -3.87
N ALA A 13 -10.16 1.33 -4.24
CA ALA A 13 -10.14 -0.09 -4.62
C ALA A 13 -9.18 -0.35 -5.79
N ILE A 14 -9.30 0.42 -6.87
CA ILE A 14 -8.44 0.30 -8.06
C ILE A 14 -6.97 0.60 -7.71
N ALA A 15 -6.72 1.68 -6.98
CA ALA A 15 -5.38 2.07 -6.58
C ALA A 15 -4.69 1.01 -5.73
N PHE A 16 -5.39 0.45 -4.75
CA PHE A 16 -4.83 -0.57 -3.87
C PHE A 16 -4.58 -1.90 -4.60
N LEU A 17 -5.45 -2.28 -5.54
CA LEU A 17 -5.21 -3.44 -6.41
C LEU A 17 -3.96 -3.27 -7.26
N ILE A 18 -3.78 -2.10 -7.90
CA ILE A 18 -2.60 -1.82 -8.71
C ILE A 18 -1.35 -1.76 -7.83
N ALA A 19 -1.44 -1.15 -6.65
CA ALA A 19 -0.34 -1.13 -5.68
C ALA A 19 0.04 -2.54 -5.22
N ASN A 20 -0.92 -3.46 -5.08
CA ASN A 20 -0.64 -4.87 -4.77
C ASN A 20 0.10 -5.58 -5.90
N ILE A 21 -0.25 -5.29 -7.15
CA ILE A 21 0.48 -5.81 -8.31
C ILE A 21 1.92 -5.28 -8.30
N VAL A 22 2.10 -3.97 -8.08
CA VAL A 22 3.43 -3.36 -7.97
C VAL A 22 4.22 -3.94 -6.80
N SER A 23 3.60 -4.14 -5.64
CA SER A 23 4.22 -4.81 -4.49
C SER A 23 4.68 -6.22 -4.84
N ASN A 24 3.84 -7.01 -5.50
CA ASN A 24 4.22 -8.36 -5.94
C ASN A 24 5.43 -8.36 -6.88
N ILE A 25 5.49 -7.42 -7.82
CA ILE A 25 6.64 -7.27 -8.71
C ILE A 25 7.89 -6.86 -7.93
N LEU A 26 7.78 -5.86 -7.05
CA LEU A 26 8.92 -5.34 -6.30
C LEU A 26 9.48 -6.39 -5.32
N PHE A 27 8.64 -7.02 -4.51
CA PHE A 27 9.08 -7.96 -3.47
C PHE A 27 9.43 -9.34 -4.06
N PHE A 28 8.54 -9.94 -4.87
CA PHE A 28 8.65 -11.35 -5.24
C PHE A 28 9.29 -11.61 -6.60
N GLN A 29 9.49 -10.58 -7.43
CA GLN A 29 10.20 -10.73 -8.71
C GLN A 29 11.56 -10.02 -8.68
N LEU A 30 11.56 -8.69 -8.51
CA LEU A 30 12.79 -7.89 -8.58
C LEU A 30 13.62 -8.00 -7.30
N GLY A 31 12.94 -7.96 -6.15
CA GLY A 31 13.54 -7.98 -4.83
C GLY A 31 13.83 -9.36 -4.28
N ARG A 32 13.34 -10.42 -4.91
CA ARG A 32 13.37 -11.78 -4.36
C ARG A 32 14.77 -12.22 -3.96
N GLY A 33 15.77 -11.99 -4.81
CA GLY A 33 17.16 -12.34 -4.53
C GLY A 33 17.75 -11.55 -3.35
N ILE A 34 17.32 -10.31 -3.16
CA ILE A 34 17.83 -9.40 -2.13
C ILE A 34 17.12 -9.61 -0.79
N LEU A 35 15.81 -9.89 -0.84
CA LEU A 35 14.97 -10.00 0.34
C LEU A 35 14.87 -11.45 0.80
N PHE A 36 14.52 -12.40 -0.07
CA PHE A 36 14.13 -13.75 0.37
C PHE A 36 15.21 -14.82 0.17
N GLU A 37 16.15 -14.61 -0.74
CA GLU A 37 17.25 -15.56 -1.00
C GLU A 37 18.59 -15.09 -0.39
N HIS A 38 18.55 -14.02 0.40
CA HIS A 38 19.73 -13.46 1.03
C HIS A 38 20.17 -14.30 2.22
N GLU A 39 21.47 -14.60 2.32
CA GLU A 39 22.03 -15.50 3.36
C GLU A 39 21.79 -15.03 4.79
N GLN A 40 21.57 -13.74 4.99
CA GLN A 40 21.28 -13.15 6.31
C GLN A 40 19.79 -13.03 6.62
N GLN A 41 18.90 -13.41 5.70
CA GLN A 41 17.46 -13.32 5.94
C GLN A 41 17.06 -14.22 7.12
N SER A 42 16.01 -13.82 7.83
CA SER A 42 15.42 -14.57 8.93
C SER A 42 14.81 -15.89 8.43
N ASP A 43 15.37 -17.00 8.90
CA ASP A 43 14.82 -18.34 8.70
C ASP A 43 13.34 -18.42 9.13
N LYS A 44 12.96 -17.67 10.18
CA LYS A 44 11.58 -17.65 10.68
C LYS A 44 10.64 -16.96 9.68
N LEU A 45 11.09 -15.87 9.06
CA LEU A 45 10.31 -15.20 8.03
C LEU A 45 10.11 -16.14 6.83
N ILE A 46 11.19 -16.78 6.36
CA ILE A 46 11.15 -17.72 5.24
C ILE A 46 10.20 -18.90 5.54
N ALA A 47 10.34 -19.50 6.71
CA ALA A 47 9.48 -20.60 7.13
C ALA A 47 7.99 -20.19 7.13
N VAL A 48 7.65 -19.06 7.73
CA VAL A 48 6.25 -18.59 7.82
C VAL A 48 5.69 -18.18 6.45
N LEU A 49 6.51 -17.57 5.60
CA LEU A 49 6.06 -17.05 4.31
C LEU A 49 5.93 -18.14 3.25
N PHE A 50 6.82 -19.15 3.24
CA PHE A 50 6.96 -20.09 2.13
C PHE A 50 6.83 -21.58 2.48
N GLU A 51 6.95 -21.97 3.75
CA GLU A 51 7.11 -23.39 4.11
C GLU A 51 6.02 -23.91 5.06
N MET A 52 5.52 -23.07 5.98
CA MET A 52 4.54 -23.47 6.99
C MET A 52 3.12 -23.49 6.41
N GLU A 53 2.45 -24.64 6.57
CA GLU A 53 1.04 -24.77 6.20
C GLU A 53 0.09 -24.30 7.33
N PRO A 54 -1.03 -23.63 7.01
CA PRO A 54 -1.45 -23.25 5.66
C PRO A 54 -0.62 -22.07 5.11
N LEU A 55 -0.21 -22.17 3.85
CA LEU A 55 0.49 -21.08 3.20
C LEU A 55 -0.35 -19.79 3.17
N PRO A 56 0.30 -18.61 3.15
CA PRO A 56 -0.37 -17.32 3.05
C PRO A 56 -1.40 -17.27 1.92
N LEU A 57 -2.51 -16.58 2.17
CA LEU A 57 -3.66 -16.53 1.26
C LEU A 57 -3.30 -16.06 -0.16
N MET A 58 -2.29 -15.19 -0.28
CA MET A 58 -1.83 -14.70 -1.59
C MET A 58 -1.27 -15.80 -2.50
N PHE A 59 -0.79 -16.93 -1.94
CA PHE A 59 -0.33 -18.09 -2.69
C PHE A 59 -1.43 -19.12 -2.95
N THR A 60 -2.41 -19.22 -2.06
CA THR A 60 -3.42 -20.29 -2.09
C THR A 60 -4.74 -19.85 -2.72
N ASN A 61 -5.11 -18.57 -2.61
CA ASN A 61 -6.32 -18.02 -3.19
C ASN A 61 -6.17 -16.52 -3.53
N GLY A 62 -5.49 -16.25 -4.64
CA GLY A 62 -5.23 -14.89 -5.11
C GLY A 62 -6.50 -14.06 -5.35
N VAL A 63 -7.61 -14.69 -5.79
CA VAL A 63 -8.89 -13.97 -6.02
C VAL A 63 -9.46 -13.45 -4.71
N LEU A 64 -9.53 -14.29 -3.68
CA LEU A 64 -10.01 -13.87 -2.37
C LEU A 64 -9.08 -12.82 -1.75
N TYR A 65 -7.76 -13.03 -1.84
CA TYR A 65 -6.77 -12.06 -1.38
C TYR A 65 -6.96 -10.69 -2.04
N LEU A 66 -7.03 -10.63 -3.38
CA LEU A 66 -7.24 -9.38 -4.11
C LEU A 66 -8.61 -8.76 -3.82
N SER A 67 -9.65 -9.55 -3.58
CA SER A 67 -10.97 -9.03 -3.20
C SER A 67 -10.94 -8.35 -1.83
N LEU A 68 -10.23 -8.93 -0.86
CA LEU A 68 -10.01 -8.32 0.45
C LEU A 68 -9.15 -7.05 0.32
N ALA A 69 -8.09 -7.11 -0.49
CA ALA A 69 -7.24 -5.96 -0.80
C ALA A 69 -8.05 -4.81 -1.42
N ALA A 70 -8.95 -5.10 -2.37
CA ALA A 70 -9.85 -4.10 -2.93
C ALA A 70 -10.74 -3.46 -1.84
N GLY A 71 -11.25 -4.26 -0.90
CA GLY A 71 -12.00 -3.78 0.25
C GLY A 71 -11.20 -2.82 1.15
N ILE A 72 -9.94 -3.15 1.44
CA ILE A 72 -9.02 -2.25 2.16
C ILE A 72 -8.80 -0.97 1.34
N GLY A 73 -8.63 -1.09 0.03
CA GLY A 73 -8.53 0.05 -0.88
C GLY A 73 -9.74 0.98 -0.81
N VAL A 74 -10.96 0.44 -0.71
CA VAL A 74 -12.16 1.28 -0.49
C VAL A 74 -12.02 2.10 0.78
N ILE A 75 -11.57 1.49 1.88
CA ILE A 75 -11.35 2.19 3.16
C ILE A 75 -10.31 3.30 2.99
N HIS A 76 -9.18 3.02 2.35
CA HIS A 76 -8.15 4.02 2.06
C HIS A 76 -8.70 5.18 1.22
N GLY A 77 -9.51 4.88 0.20
CA GLY A 77 -10.22 5.88 -0.60
C GLY A 77 -11.14 6.77 0.22
N LEU A 78 -11.90 6.20 1.16
CA LEU A 78 -12.80 6.96 2.04
C LEU A 78 -12.01 7.83 3.03
N VAL A 79 -10.94 7.30 3.63
CA VAL A 79 -10.03 8.07 4.51
C VAL A 79 -9.38 9.20 3.74
N PHE A 80 -8.89 8.94 2.53
CA PHE A 80 -8.37 9.97 1.64
C PHE A 80 -9.41 11.08 1.44
N ALA A 81 -10.65 10.75 1.10
CA ALA A 81 -11.70 11.75 0.90
C ALA A 81 -12.05 12.54 2.17
N LEU A 82 -11.83 11.98 3.36
CA LEU A 82 -12.03 12.68 4.64
C LEU A 82 -10.93 13.71 4.90
N ILE A 83 -9.67 13.34 4.64
CA ILE A 83 -8.52 14.21 4.93
C ILE A 83 -8.08 15.06 3.73
N GLU A 84 -8.64 14.81 2.56
CA GLU A 84 -8.33 15.53 1.33
C GLU A 84 -8.28 17.06 1.48
N PRO A 85 -9.21 17.72 2.21
CA PRO A 85 -9.21 19.17 2.34
C PRO A 85 -7.94 19.78 2.96
N VAL A 86 -7.16 18.99 3.71
CA VAL A 86 -5.89 19.44 4.32
C VAL A 86 -4.65 18.96 3.56
N LEU A 87 -4.83 18.15 2.52
CA LEU A 87 -3.72 17.68 1.67
C LEU A 87 -3.33 18.74 0.62
N PRO A 88 -2.14 18.61 -0.01
CA PRO A 88 -1.70 19.52 -1.06
C PRO A 88 -2.69 19.68 -2.20
N GLN A 89 -2.65 20.86 -2.77
CA GLN A 89 -3.58 21.33 -3.79
C GLN A 89 -3.45 20.65 -5.15
N HIS A 90 -2.24 20.24 -5.52
CA HIS A 90 -1.92 19.64 -6.82
C HIS A 90 -2.11 18.12 -6.77
N THR A 91 -2.78 17.54 -7.77
CA THR A 91 -3.19 16.12 -7.78
C THR A 91 -2.06 15.15 -7.46
N LEU A 92 -0.88 15.34 -8.07
CA LEU A 92 0.29 14.49 -7.80
C LEU A 92 0.79 14.67 -6.37
N SER A 93 0.98 15.92 -5.93
CA SER A 93 1.49 16.25 -4.60
C SER A 93 0.55 15.77 -3.49
N ARG A 94 -0.76 15.80 -3.75
CA ARG A 94 -1.79 15.26 -2.87
C ARG A 94 -1.65 13.75 -2.68
N GLY A 95 -1.50 13.03 -3.79
CA GLY A 95 -1.29 11.58 -3.76
C GLY A 95 -0.02 11.20 -3.02
N LEU A 96 1.08 11.92 -3.27
CA LEU A 96 2.34 11.72 -2.57
C LEU A 96 2.27 12.07 -1.08
N ALA A 97 1.54 13.11 -0.69
CA ALA A 97 1.34 13.44 0.71
C ALA A 97 0.53 12.35 1.43
N PHE A 98 -0.53 11.85 0.80
CA PHE A 98 -1.28 10.72 1.32
C PHE A 98 -0.40 9.47 1.45
N ALA A 99 0.38 9.15 0.42
CA ALA A 99 1.33 8.05 0.43
C ALA A 99 2.33 8.16 1.59
N ALA A 100 2.88 9.36 1.85
CA ALA A 100 3.79 9.60 2.96
C ALA A 100 3.11 9.39 4.33
N ILE A 101 1.85 9.79 4.48
CA ILE A 101 1.07 9.55 5.70
C ILE A 101 0.86 8.05 5.91
N VAL A 102 0.40 7.33 4.88
CA VAL A 102 0.18 5.88 4.98
C VAL A 102 1.50 5.14 5.23
N TRP A 103 2.58 5.56 4.58
CA TRP A 103 3.91 4.99 4.80
C TRP A 103 4.38 5.17 6.24
N ALA A 104 4.21 6.36 6.80
CA ALA A 104 4.60 6.65 8.17
C ALA A 104 3.74 5.90 9.21
N LEU A 105 2.43 5.78 8.95
CA LEU A 105 1.49 5.17 9.90
C LEU A 105 1.41 3.65 9.80
N MET A 106 1.56 3.09 8.60
CA MET A 106 1.40 1.67 8.32
C MET A 106 2.73 0.99 8.07
N ALA A 107 3.51 1.41 7.07
CA ALA A 107 4.74 0.70 6.70
C ALA A 107 5.78 0.74 7.83
N LEU A 108 6.10 1.92 8.39
CA LEU A 108 7.07 2.01 9.48
C LEU A 108 6.70 1.14 10.68
N TYR A 109 5.44 1.18 11.11
CA TYR A 109 4.99 0.41 12.27
C TYR A 109 4.97 -1.09 11.98
N PHE A 110 4.49 -1.49 10.80
CA PHE A 110 4.45 -2.90 10.39
C PHE A 110 5.86 -3.48 10.30
N GLU A 111 6.76 -2.80 9.58
CA GLU A 111 8.15 -3.20 9.38
C GLU A 111 8.93 -3.30 10.71
N PHE A 112 8.71 -2.34 11.61
CA PHE A 112 9.25 -2.42 12.96
C PHE A 112 8.69 -3.61 13.75
N HIS A 113 7.36 -3.78 13.74
CA HIS A 113 6.71 -4.73 14.64
C HIS A 113 6.85 -6.19 14.18
N ALA A 114 6.71 -6.45 12.89
CA ALA A 114 6.69 -7.79 12.32
C ALA A 114 8.07 -8.20 11.77
N PRO A 115 8.54 -7.72 10.61
CA PRO A 115 9.87 -8.02 10.07
C PRO A 115 11.01 -7.90 11.09
N PHE A 116 11.24 -6.71 11.64
CA PHE A 116 12.34 -6.49 12.58
C PHE A 116 12.13 -7.19 13.92
N ASN A 117 11.05 -6.87 14.64
CA ASN A 117 10.89 -7.33 16.03
C ASN A 117 10.39 -8.78 16.14
N MET A 118 9.37 -9.17 15.36
CA MET A 118 8.76 -10.50 15.50
C MET A 118 9.54 -11.59 14.75
N PHE A 119 10.05 -11.26 13.56
CA PHE A 119 10.79 -12.22 12.73
C PHE A 119 12.30 -12.10 12.88
N GLY A 120 12.82 -11.00 13.43
CA GLY A 120 14.26 -10.85 13.66
C GLY A 120 15.03 -10.56 12.36
N GLU A 121 14.38 -9.94 11.38
CA GLU A 121 15.00 -9.60 10.11
C GLU A 121 16.14 -8.58 10.28
N PRO A 122 17.27 -8.71 9.55
CA PRO A 122 18.33 -7.73 9.59
C PRO A 122 17.85 -6.34 9.19
N VAL A 123 18.29 -5.32 9.94
CA VAL A 123 17.93 -3.91 9.72
C VAL A 123 18.15 -3.47 8.26
N ILE A 124 19.21 -3.96 7.60
CA ILE A 124 19.48 -3.58 6.21
C ILE A 124 18.40 -4.07 5.24
N LEU A 125 17.82 -5.25 5.46
CA LEU A 125 16.75 -5.78 4.62
C LEU A 125 15.45 -5.02 4.87
N VAL A 126 15.11 -4.78 6.14
CA VAL A 126 13.96 -3.94 6.53
C VAL A 126 14.04 -2.53 5.89
N LEU A 127 15.23 -1.94 5.82
CA LEU A 127 15.41 -0.65 5.13
C LEU A 127 15.13 -0.73 3.63
N VAL A 128 15.48 -1.84 2.97
CA VAL A 128 15.15 -2.08 1.55
C VAL A 128 13.63 -2.25 1.39
N GLU A 129 12.99 -3.01 2.27
CA GLU A 129 11.54 -3.20 2.27
C GLU A 129 10.80 -1.88 2.47
N LEU A 130 11.26 -1.02 3.39
CA LEU A 130 10.70 0.32 3.58
C LEU A 130 10.80 1.20 2.33
N VAL A 131 11.86 1.07 1.54
CA VAL A 131 11.98 1.76 0.24
C VAL A 131 10.98 1.18 -0.77
N PHE A 132 10.80 -0.14 -0.82
CA PHE A 132 9.79 -0.74 -1.69
C PHE A 132 8.38 -0.30 -1.30
N TRP A 133 8.06 -0.29 0.00
CA TRP A 133 6.80 0.24 0.49
C TRP A 133 6.59 1.70 0.12
N ALA A 134 7.62 2.53 0.13
CA ALA A 134 7.50 3.91 -0.32
C ALA A 134 7.05 3.99 -1.79
N VAL A 135 7.57 3.13 -2.67
CA VAL A 135 7.16 3.06 -4.09
C VAL A 135 5.75 2.50 -4.24
N VAL A 136 5.40 1.44 -3.49
CA VAL A 136 4.05 0.84 -3.49
C VAL A 136 3.01 1.87 -3.07
N LEU A 137 3.24 2.56 -1.95
CA LEU A 137 2.30 3.54 -1.40
C LEU A 137 2.26 4.82 -2.23
N ALA A 138 3.38 5.22 -2.85
CA ALA A 138 3.36 6.29 -3.86
C ALA A 138 2.47 5.90 -5.04
N THR A 139 2.56 4.67 -5.55
CA THR A 139 1.69 4.17 -6.62
C THR A 139 0.22 4.24 -6.21
N GLU A 140 -0.10 3.75 -5.01
CA GLU A 140 -1.45 3.81 -4.47
C GLU A 140 -1.95 5.26 -4.38
N GLY A 141 -1.24 6.12 -3.67
CA GLY A 141 -1.64 7.50 -3.43
C GLY A 141 -1.80 8.31 -4.72
N ILE A 142 -0.92 8.10 -5.70
CA ILE A 142 -1.02 8.73 -7.03
C ILE A 142 -2.29 8.27 -7.73
N ILE A 143 -2.46 6.97 -7.95
CA ILE A 143 -3.62 6.44 -8.69
C ILE A 143 -4.92 6.84 -8.01
N LEU A 144 -4.97 6.74 -6.69
CA LEU A 144 -6.11 7.15 -5.88
C LEU A 144 -6.40 8.63 -6.09
N SER A 145 -5.41 9.51 -5.97
CA SER A 145 -5.61 10.96 -6.13
C SER A 145 -6.06 11.34 -7.54
N PHE A 146 -5.56 10.66 -8.58
CA PHE A 146 -5.98 10.87 -9.96
C PHE A 146 -7.39 10.33 -10.25
N GLY A 147 -7.71 9.12 -9.79
CA GLY A 147 -9.03 8.51 -9.95
C GLY A 147 -10.11 9.22 -9.14
N TYR A 148 -9.75 9.65 -7.92
CA TYR A 148 -10.57 10.55 -7.13
C TYR A 148 -10.82 11.84 -7.91
N GLY A 149 -9.81 12.35 -8.61
CA GLY A 149 -9.92 13.49 -9.50
C GLY A 149 -10.10 14.79 -8.73
N ALA A 150 -10.86 15.74 -9.28
CA ALA A 150 -11.15 16.98 -8.59
C ALA A 150 -12.08 16.74 -7.40
N SER A 151 -11.54 16.70 -6.19
CA SER A 151 -12.26 17.25 -5.04
C SER A 151 -11.25 17.93 -4.15
N ARG A 152 -11.71 19.07 -3.65
CA ARG A 152 -11.29 20.02 -2.62
C ARG A 152 -12.61 20.55 -2.08
N SER A 153 -13.56 19.69 -1.73
CA SER A 153 -14.98 19.92 -2.07
C SER A 153 -15.20 20.10 -3.59
N GLU A 154 -16.43 19.99 -4.03
CA GLU A 154 -16.89 20.53 -5.31
C GLU A 154 -17.08 22.04 -5.14
N ARG A 155 -15.95 22.67 -4.77
CA ARG A 155 -15.63 24.09 -4.67
C ARG A 155 -16.57 24.85 -3.73
N TYR A 156 -16.03 25.72 -2.89
CA TYR A 156 -16.83 26.83 -2.39
C TYR A 156 -17.42 27.56 -3.62
N GLN A 157 -18.74 27.53 -3.82
CA GLN A 157 -19.48 28.42 -4.72
C GLN A 157 -19.18 28.14 -6.23
N HIS A 158 -20.10 28.27 -7.18
CA HIS A 158 -20.59 29.56 -7.65
C HIS A 158 -19.54 30.67 -7.77
N ALA A 159 -18.24 30.36 -7.89
CA ALA A 159 -17.32 31.38 -8.41
C ALA A 159 -17.85 31.95 -9.73
#